data_AF-A0A350EQJ4-F1
#
_entry.id   AF-A0A350EQJ4-F1
#
_cell.length_a   1.000
_cell.length_b   1.000
_cell.length_c   1.000
_cell.angle_alpha   90.00
_cell.angle_beta   90.00
_cell.angle_gamma   90.00
#
_symmetry.space_group_name_H-M   'P 1'
#
loop_
_entity.id
_entity.type
_entity.pdbx_description
1 polymer ?
#
loop_
_entity_poly.entity_id
_entity_poly.type
_entity_poly.pdbx_seq_one_letter_code
_entity_poly.pdbx_strand_id
1 'polypeptide(L)'
;MIFDGDCDFCRFWIERWRRWAPAEMDFAPFQDESLRSRFPEITVERCERAVQLVGTDGRVLSGAEAVFQSVAATRWLGWLARAYRAIPLVAPTTERAYAFVASHRPAFSRINRCIWGTNPEPPRYERTTVCFIRAVALVFLVAFVSLWTQIHGLVGEQGILPAERFMTAVGPYFDQNGAGLGRYWRLPTLGWLAAGDGALHFYCLLGVIGSLAVLAGWFPAIGLFVCWLTYLSLTLLGQDFLSFQWDILLLETGFLACLVAPWSSRLKVSAGVRMFGGILLVRWLLFRLMLESGVVKLTSGDLTWRNLTALQFHFETQPLPTWLGWHAHHLPQWLLKSATVVMYGIELVVPLLIFAPRRLRLFAASVLALFQLAIMATGNYGFFNVLTLVLCLAL
;
A
#
# COMPACT_ATOMS: atom_id res chain seq x y z
N MET A 1 -24.41 10.03 -23.08
CA MET A 1 -23.59 11.23 -22.82
C MET A 1 -22.84 11.61 -24.07
N ILE A 2 -22.98 12.87 -24.45
CA ILE A 2 -22.36 13.48 -25.61
C ILE A 2 -21.17 14.31 -25.13
N PHE A 3 -20.03 14.16 -25.79
CA PHE A 3 -18.78 14.82 -25.41
C PHE A 3 -18.01 15.30 -26.64
N ASP A 4 -16.99 16.13 -26.41
CA ASP A 4 -16.09 16.59 -27.45
C ASP A 4 -15.08 15.50 -27.85
N GLY A 5 -15.29 14.91 -29.03
CA GLY A 5 -14.48 13.85 -29.59
C GLY A 5 -13.09 14.29 -30.02
N ASP A 6 -12.85 15.58 -30.29
CA ASP A 6 -11.55 16.11 -30.71
C ASP A 6 -10.67 16.52 -29.53
N CYS A 7 -11.28 16.72 -28.35
CA CYS A 7 -10.56 17.06 -27.13
C CYS A 7 -9.90 15.83 -26.46
N ASP A 8 -8.56 15.84 -26.42
CA ASP A 8 -7.75 14.83 -25.72
C ASP A 8 -8.17 14.61 -24.27
N PHE A 9 -8.47 15.69 -23.54
CA PHE A 9 -8.88 15.62 -22.14
C PHE A 9 -10.24 14.90 -22.01
N CYS A 10 -11.21 15.27 -22.85
CA CYS A 10 -12.54 14.67 -22.85
C CYS A 10 -12.46 13.17 -23.21
N ARG A 11 -11.75 12.83 -24.29
CA ARG A 11 -11.54 11.43 -24.71
C ARG A 11 -10.94 10.59 -23.59
N PHE A 12 -9.87 11.09 -22.95
CA PHE A 12 -9.20 10.35 -21.87
C PHE A 12 -10.14 10.01 -20.72
N TRP A 13 -10.91 10.99 -20.25
CA TRP A 13 -11.80 10.79 -19.11
C TRP A 13 -13.03 9.98 -19.48
N ILE A 14 -13.61 10.16 -20.66
CA ILE A 14 -14.77 9.38 -21.12
C ILE A 14 -14.42 7.90 -21.27
N GLU A 15 -13.25 7.58 -21.83
CA GLU A 15 -12.81 6.18 -21.99
C GLU A 15 -12.63 5.49 -20.62
N ARG A 16 -12.13 6.23 -19.63
CA ARG A 16 -12.04 5.75 -18.25
C ARG A 16 -13.42 5.61 -17.60
N TRP A 17 -14.28 6.59 -17.82
CA TRP A 17 -15.62 6.69 -17.26
C TRP A 17 -16.53 5.57 -17.76
N ARG A 18 -16.44 5.21 -19.04
CA ARG A 18 -17.20 4.13 -19.68
C ARG A 18 -17.09 2.79 -18.94
N ARG A 19 -16.01 2.55 -18.19
CA ARG A 19 -15.82 1.32 -17.39
C ARG A 19 -16.54 1.31 -16.04
N TRP A 20 -16.94 2.48 -15.53
CA TRP A 20 -17.66 2.62 -14.25
C TRP A 20 -19.11 3.04 -14.44
N ALA A 21 -19.45 3.54 -15.63
CA ALA A 21 -20.80 3.89 -16.00
C ALA A 21 -21.70 2.65 -16.03
N PRO A 22 -23.01 2.81 -15.75
CA PRO A 22 -24.00 1.77 -15.97
C PRO A 22 -23.96 1.27 -17.42
N ALA A 23 -24.24 -0.02 -17.65
CA ALA A 23 -24.24 -0.62 -18.99
C ALA A 23 -25.28 0.02 -19.94
N GLU A 24 -26.32 0.64 -19.38
CA GLU A 24 -27.39 1.35 -20.09
C GLU A 24 -26.96 2.74 -20.60
N MET A 25 -25.77 3.21 -20.24
CA MET A 25 -25.29 4.54 -20.57
C MET A 25 -24.39 4.53 -21.81
N ASP A 26 -24.87 5.12 -22.90
CA ASP A 26 -24.10 5.29 -24.12
C ASP A 26 -23.20 6.53 -24.07
N PHE A 27 -22.06 6.46 -24.78
CA PHE A 27 -21.12 7.58 -24.95
C PHE A 27 -20.87 7.79 -26.44
N ALA A 28 -21.07 9.02 -26.92
CA ALA A 28 -20.87 9.36 -28.32
C ALA A 28 -20.23 10.75 -28.47
N PRO A 29 -19.26 10.92 -29.38
CA PRO A 29 -18.71 12.24 -29.69
C PRO A 29 -19.74 13.08 -30.46
N PHE A 30 -19.85 14.39 -30.18
CA PHE A 30 -20.83 15.24 -30.88
C PHE A 30 -20.55 15.39 -32.39
N GLN A 31 -19.33 15.04 -32.83
CA GLN A 31 -18.92 14.96 -34.22
C GLN A 31 -19.65 13.84 -35.00
N ASP A 32 -20.32 12.90 -34.32
CA ASP A 32 -21.13 11.85 -34.95
C ASP A 32 -22.39 12.45 -35.59
N GLU A 33 -22.51 12.35 -36.91
CA GLU A 33 -23.64 12.89 -37.68
C GLU A 33 -24.99 12.28 -37.28
N SER A 34 -24.99 11.04 -36.77
CA SER A 34 -26.22 10.36 -36.32
C SER A 34 -26.83 10.98 -35.07
N LEU A 35 -26.05 11.75 -34.28
CA LEU A 35 -26.58 12.46 -33.11
C LEU A 35 -27.42 13.67 -33.50
N ARG A 36 -27.08 14.36 -34.60
CA ARG A 36 -27.83 15.54 -35.06
C ARG A 36 -29.25 15.20 -35.51
N SER A 37 -29.43 14.01 -36.09
CA SER A 37 -30.76 13.52 -36.46
C SER A 37 -31.55 12.98 -35.27
N ARG A 38 -30.88 12.42 -34.27
CA ARG A 38 -31.51 11.86 -33.06
C ARG A 38 -31.87 12.89 -32.00
N PHE A 39 -31.09 13.97 -31.86
CA PHE A 39 -31.24 15.00 -30.82
C PHE A 39 -31.05 16.42 -31.40
N PRO A 40 -31.98 16.91 -32.23
CA PRO A 40 -31.86 18.22 -32.90
C PRO A 40 -31.80 19.42 -31.92
N GLU A 41 -32.29 19.26 -30.69
CA GLU A 41 -32.26 20.27 -29.63
C GLU A 41 -30.87 20.54 -29.04
N ILE A 42 -29.86 19.73 -29.38
CA ILE A 42 -28.49 19.86 -28.87
C ILE A 42 -27.63 20.56 -29.93
N THR A 43 -27.34 21.84 -29.69
CA THR A 43 -26.50 22.62 -30.60
C THR A 43 -25.00 22.29 -30.45
N VAL A 44 -24.24 22.53 -31.52
CA VAL A 44 -22.78 22.29 -31.52
C VAL A 44 -22.09 23.17 -30.47
N GLU A 45 -22.50 24.43 -30.31
CA GLU A 45 -21.89 25.35 -29.35
C GLU A 45 -22.07 24.87 -27.90
N ARG A 46 -23.19 24.20 -27.60
CA ARG A 46 -23.40 23.59 -26.28
C ARG A 46 -22.43 22.44 -26.03
N CYS A 47 -22.25 21.57 -27.01
CA CYS A 47 -21.31 20.44 -26.94
C CYS A 47 -19.84 20.88 -26.87
N GLU A 48 -19.47 21.96 -27.57
CA GLU A 48 -18.15 22.55 -27.47
C GLU A 48 -17.86 23.09 -26.07
N ARG A 49 -18.84 23.74 -25.43
CA ARG A 49 -18.68 24.30 -24.08
C ARG A 49 -18.68 23.25 -22.98
N ALA A 50 -19.54 22.24 -23.07
CA ALA A 50 -19.73 21.26 -22.01
C ALA A 50 -20.26 19.91 -22.51
N VAL A 51 -20.00 18.86 -21.74
CA VAL A 51 -20.61 17.55 -21.95
C VAL A 51 -22.12 17.63 -21.72
N GLN A 52 -22.88 16.87 -22.51
CA GLN A 52 -24.34 16.83 -22.45
C GLN A 52 -24.81 15.42 -22.06
N LEU A 53 -25.74 15.32 -21.12
CA LEU A 53 -26.39 14.07 -20.74
C LEU A 53 -27.87 14.16 -21.11
N VAL A 54 -28.31 13.28 -22.01
CA VAL A 54 -29.72 13.13 -22.38
C VAL A 54 -30.32 12.02 -21.51
N GLY A 55 -31.32 12.38 -20.71
CA GLY A 55 -32.09 11.44 -19.91
C GLY A 55 -33.13 10.68 -20.75
N THR A 56 -33.60 9.54 -20.23
CA THR A 56 -34.70 8.78 -20.83
C THR A 56 -36.03 9.52 -20.79
N ASP A 57 -36.14 10.54 -19.93
CA ASP A 57 -37.25 11.47 -19.80
C ASP A 57 -37.18 12.66 -20.78
N GLY A 58 -36.16 12.68 -21.66
CA GLY A 58 -35.94 13.76 -22.63
C GLY A 58 -35.28 15.00 -22.06
N ARG A 59 -34.88 15.02 -20.77
CA ARG A 59 -34.16 16.15 -20.19
C ARG A 59 -32.71 16.15 -20.64
N VAL A 60 -32.21 17.31 -21.06
CA VAL A 60 -30.80 17.53 -21.42
C VAL A 60 -30.11 18.28 -20.29
N LEU A 61 -29.19 17.61 -19.61
CA LEU A 61 -28.33 18.17 -18.58
C LEU A 61 -26.97 18.52 -19.17
N SER A 62 -26.31 19.55 -18.65
CA SER A 62 -25.03 20.06 -19.15
C SER A 62 -24.00 20.18 -18.03
N GLY A 63 -22.71 20.16 -18.37
CA GLY A 63 -21.66 20.58 -17.46
C GLY A 63 -21.45 19.64 -16.28
N ALA A 64 -21.30 20.19 -15.07
CA ALA A 64 -21.09 19.37 -13.87
C ALA A 64 -22.35 18.56 -13.54
N GLU A 65 -23.54 19.13 -13.70
CA GLU A 65 -24.82 18.42 -13.49
C GLU A 65 -24.91 17.13 -14.32
N ALA A 66 -24.52 17.19 -15.60
CA ALA A 66 -24.45 16.01 -16.46
C ALA A 66 -23.50 14.94 -15.92
N VAL A 67 -22.33 15.34 -15.40
CA VAL A 67 -21.34 14.44 -14.81
C VAL A 67 -21.86 13.81 -13.52
N PHE A 68 -22.38 14.61 -12.58
CA PHE A 68 -22.94 14.12 -11.32
C PHE A 68 -24.13 13.19 -11.54
N GLN A 69 -25.04 13.54 -12.45
CA GLN A 69 -26.21 12.72 -12.72
C GLN A 69 -25.83 11.41 -13.42
N SER A 70 -24.78 11.38 -14.23
CA SER A 70 -24.33 10.15 -14.88
C SER A 70 -23.78 9.08 -13.93
N VAL A 71 -23.36 9.45 -12.71
CA VAL A 71 -23.00 8.48 -11.65
C VAL A 71 -24.13 8.20 -10.66
N ALA A 72 -25.31 8.79 -10.84
CA ALA A 72 -26.41 8.66 -9.90
C ALA A 72 -26.88 7.19 -9.74
N ALA A 73 -26.85 6.42 -10.83
CA ALA A 73 -27.20 5.01 -10.85
C ALA A 73 -26.07 4.09 -10.34
N THR A 74 -24.86 4.60 -10.15
CA THR A 74 -23.72 3.83 -9.67
C THR A 74 -23.79 3.64 -8.15
N ARG A 75 -23.90 2.39 -7.68
CA ARG A 75 -24.18 2.03 -6.27
C ARG A 75 -23.27 2.70 -5.21
N TRP A 76 -22.03 3.02 -5.56
CA TRP A 76 -21.04 3.62 -4.66
C TRP A 76 -20.83 5.13 -4.85
N LEU A 77 -21.29 5.71 -5.97
CA LEU A 77 -21.13 7.14 -6.31
C LEU A 77 -22.46 7.91 -6.32
N GLY A 78 -23.61 7.25 -6.22
CA GLY A 78 -24.91 7.92 -6.25
C GLY A 78 -25.15 8.94 -5.14
N TRP A 79 -24.36 8.90 -4.06
CA TRP A 79 -24.37 9.95 -3.03
C TRP A 79 -23.84 11.29 -3.56
N LEU A 80 -22.96 11.31 -4.56
CA LEU A 80 -22.45 12.53 -5.18
C LEU A 80 -23.57 13.30 -5.89
N ALA A 81 -24.42 12.59 -6.63
CA ALA A 81 -25.60 13.19 -7.27
C ALA A 81 -26.62 13.72 -6.25
N ARG A 82 -26.71 13.09 -5.06
CA ARG A 82 -27.52 13.59 -3.95
C ARG A 82 -26.89 14.84 -3.32
N ALA A 83 -25.57 14.82 -3.10
CA ALA A 83 -24.84 15.96 -2.54
C ALA A 83 -24.92 17.20 -3.45
N TYR A 84 -24.82 17.01 -4.77
CA TYR A 84 -25.00 18.07 -5.77
C TYR A 84 -26.36 18.78 -5.63
N ARG A 85 -27.43 18.03 -5.37
CA ARG A 85 -28.80 18.56 -5.22
C ARG A 85 -29.12 19.06 -3.81
N ALA A 86 -28.57 18.43 -2.78
CA ALA A 86 -28.94 18.67 -1.39
C ALA A 86 -28.08 19.74 -0.69
N ILE A 87 -26.83 19.93 -1.13
CA ILE A 87 -25.90 20.86 -0.47
C ILE A 87 -25.81 22.15 -1.30
N PRO A 88 -26.26 23.31 -0.77
CA PRO A 88 -26.38 24.55 -1.53
C PRO A 88 -25.09 25.05 -2.19
N LEU A 89 -23.93 24.72 -1.61
CA LEU A 89 -22.63 25.15 -2.15
C LEU A 89 -22.06 24.20 -3.21
N VAL A 90 -22.51 22.95 -3.28
CA VAL A 90 -21.86 21.94 -4.15
C VAL A 90 -22.14 22.24 -5.62
N ALA A 91 -23.38 22.49 -6.01
CA ALA A 91 -23.73 22.82 -7.38
C ALA A 91 -22.96 24.05 -7.93
N PRO A 92 -23.00 25.25 -7.30
CA PRO A 92 -22.32 26.42 -7.84
C PRO A 92 -20.79 26.30 -7.83
N THR A 93 -20.21 25.61 -6.85
CA THR A 93 -18.74 25.43 -6.79
C THR A 93 -18.26 24.46 -7.86
N THR A 94 -18.95 23.34 -8.04
CA THR A 94 -18.58 22.32 -9.03
C THR A 94 -18.84 22.78 -10.46
N GLU A 95 -19.88 23.57 -10.71
CA GLU A 95 -20.11 24.19 -12.03
C GLU A 95 -19.04 25.23 -12.36
N ARG A 96 -18.64 26.07 -11.40
CA ARG A 96 -17.51 27.00 -11.61
C ARG A 96 -16.21 26.27 -11.89
N ALA A 97 -15.92 25.22 -11.11
CA ALA A 97 -14.75 24.38 -11.33
C ALA A 97 -14.78 23.70 -12.70
N TYR A 98 -15.94 23.16 -13.11
CA TYR A 98 -16.12 22.56 -14.42
C TYR A 98 -15.89 23.58 -15.54
N ALA A 99 -16.51 24.76 -15.46
CA ALA A 99 -16.35 25.82 -16.45
C ALA A 99 -14.89 26.30 -16.57
N PHE A 100 -14.17 26.38 -15.45
CA PHE A 100 -12.75 26.70 -15.44
C PHE A 100 -11.91 25.61 -16.15
N VAL A 101 -12.15 24.33 -15.86
CA VAL A 101 -11.47 23.22 -16.55
C VAL A 101 -11.83 23.19 -18.04
N ALA A 102 -13.10 23.39 -18.37
CA ALA A 102 -13.61 23.38 -19.74
C ALA A 102 -13.01 24.50 -20.60
N SER A 103 -12.82 25.70 -20.04
CA SER A 103 -12.14 26.82 -20.72
C SER A 103 -10.63 26.63 -20.86
N HIS A 104 -10.02 25.72 -20.08
CA HIS A 104 -8.58 25.46 -20.08
C HIS A 104 -8.21 24.03 -20.48
N ARG A 105 -9.06 23.33 -21.27
CA ARG A 105 -8.88 21.93 -21.68
C ARG A 105 -7.46 21.59 -22.18
N PRO A 106 -6.78 22.41 -23.02
CA PRO A 106 -5.42 22.08 -23.48
C PRO A 106 -4.37 22.11 -22.36
N ALA A 107 -4.52 23.01 -21.38
CA ALA A 107 -3.64 23.05 -20.21
C ALA A 107 -3.89 21.85 -19.30
N PHE A 108 -5.15 21.55 -18.99
CA PHE A 108 -5.52 20.37 -18.19
C PHE A 108 -5.18 19.04 -18.88
N SER A 109 -5.20 18.97 -20.21
CA SER A 109 -4.70 17.81 -20.96
C SER A 109 -3.19 17.60 -20.73
N ARG A 110 -2.39 18.68 -20.72
CA ARG A 110 -0.95 18.60 -20.41
C ARG A 110 -0.71 18.14 -18.97
N ILE A 111 -1.44 18.70 -18.00
CA ILE A 111 -1.38 18.29 -16.59
C ILE A 111 -1.79 16.82 -16.43
N ASN A 112 -2.89 16.42 -17.06
CA ASN A 112 -3.40 15.05 -17.01
C ASN A 112 -2.37 14.04 -17.57
N ARG A 113 -1.76 14.36 -18.71
CA ARG A 113 -0.67 13.55 -19.29
C ARG A 113 0.56 13.49 -18.39
N CYS A 114 0.88 14.56 -17.67
CA CYS A 114 2.00 14.60 -16.72
C CYS A 114 1.75 13.70 -15.50
N ILE A 115 0.53 13.68 -14.96
CA ILE A 115 0.20 13.04 -13.68
C ILE A 115 -0.33 11.59 -13.85
N TRP A 116 -1.20 11.34 -14.83
CA TRP A 116 -1.79 10.02 -15.10
C TRP A 116 -1.09 9.28 -16.26
N GLY A 117 -0.54 10.01 -17.23
CA GLY A 117 0.01 9.45 -18.47
C GLY A 117 -0.97 9.55 -19.64
N THR A 118 -0.63 8.90 -20.76
CA THR A 118 -1.43 8.91 -21.99
C THR A 118 -2.44 7.78 -22.07
N ASN A 119 -2.26 6.71 -21.28
CA ASN A 119 -3.16 5.56 -21.29
C ASN A 119 -4.38 5.79 -20.36
N PRO A 120 -5.61 5.84 -20.88
CA PRO A 120 -6.82 6.03 -20.08
C PRO A 120 -7.23 4.80 -19.26
N GLU A 121 -6.68 3.62 -19.59
CA GLU A 121 -7.03 2.37 -18.93
C GLU A 121 -6.78 2.42 -17.41
N PRO A 122 -7.71 1.91 -16.59
CA PRO A 122 -7.47 1.65 -15.19
C PRO A 122 -6.25 0.76 -14.98
N PRO A 123 -5.41 1.05 -13.96
CA PRO A 123 -4.23 0.24 -13.68
C PRO A 123 -4.63 -1.19 -13.29
N ARG A 124 -3.95 -2.17 -13.91
CA ARG A 124 -4.02 -3.58 -13.53
C ARG A 124 -2.91 -3.90 -12.54
N TYR A 125 -3.21 -4.67 -11.50
CA TYR A 125 -2.27 -5.04 -10.44
C TYR A 125 -1.92 -6.53 -10.42
N GLU A 126 -2.34 -7.30 -11.43
CA GLU A 126 -2.22 -8.76 -11.41
C GLU A 126 -0.76 -9.22 -11.26
N ARG A 127 0.15 -8.67 -12.09
CA ARG A 127 1.58 -9.01 -12.05
C ARG A 127 2.26 -8.55 -10.77
N THR A 128 2.02 -7.31 -10.36
CA THR A 128 2.64 -6.75 -9.16
C THR A 128 2.17 -7.47 -7.90
N THR A 129 0.89 -7.88 -7.84
CA THR A 129 0.34 -8.71 -6.76
C THR A 129 0.98 -10.09 -6.71
N VAL A 130 1.19 -10.75 -7.85
CA VAL A 130 1.91 -12.04 -7.89
C VAL A 130 3.35 -11.88 -7.39
N CYS A 131 4.04 -10.83 -7.85
CA CYS A 131 5.40 -10.52 -7.38
C CYS A 131 5.42 -10.23 -5.88
N PHE A 132 4.48 -9.43 -5.37
CA PHE A 132 4.35 -9.10 -3.95
C PHE A 132 4.16 -10.35 -3.10
N ILE A 133 3.21 -11.22 -3.44
CA ILE A 133 2.94 -12.47 -2.71
C ILE A 133 4.17 -13.37 -2.66
N ARG A 134 4.86 -13.56 -3.79
CA ARG A 134 6.09 -14.36 -3.85
C ARG A 134 7.22 -13.72 -3.06
N ALA A 135 7.36 -12.40 -3.12
CA ALA A 135 8.43 -11.71 -2.42
C ALA A 135 8.22 -11.74 -0.90
N VAL A 136 6.98 -11.60 -0.41
CA VAL A 136 6.65 -11.79 1.02
C VAL A 136 6.98 -13.23 1.46
N ALA A 137 6.61 -14.24 0.66
CA ALA A 137 6.97 -15.62 0.95
C ALA A 137 8.49 -15.87 0.94
N LEU A 138 9.24 -15.20 0.06
CA LEU A 138 10.69 -15.26 0.06
C LEU A 138 11.30 -14.66 1.33
N VAL A 139 10.77 -13.51 1.79
CA VAL A 139 11.21 -12.90 3.05
C VAL A 139 10.91 -13.81 4.24
N PHE A 140 9.72 -14.42 4.30
CA PHE A 140 9.41 -15.44 5.31
C PHE A 140 10.39 -16.61 5.25
N LEU A 141 10.68 -17.16 4.06
CA LEU A 141 11.65 -18.25 3.91
C LEU A 141 13.02 -17.88 4.49
N VAL A 142 13.54 -16.70 4.13
CA VAL A 142 14.83 -16.20 4.64
C VAL A 142 14.78 -16.03 6.16
N ALA A 143 13.70 -15.43 6.70
CA ALA A 143 13.53 -15.23 8.14
C ALA A 143 13.47 -16.56 8.90
N PHE A 144 12.68 -17.54 8.43
CA PHE A 144 12.59 -18.86 9.06
C PHE A 144 13.91 -19.62 9.01
N VAL A 145 14.58 -19.67 7.85
CA VAL A 145 15.87 -20.38 7.73
C VAL A 145 16.92 -19.72 8.61
N SER A 146 16.99 -18.39 8.64
CA SER A 146 17.91 -17.65 9.50
C SER A 146 17.63 -17.85 10.98
N LEU A 147 16.36 -17.87 11.38
CA LEU A 147 15.97 -18.10 12.78
C LEU A 147 16.22 -19.55 13.21
N TRP A 148 15.93 -20.53 12.34
CA TRP A 148 16.04 -21.94 12.66
C TRP A 148 17.46 -22.33 13.05
N THR A 149 18.50 -21.77 12.41
CA THR A 149 19.89 -22.05 12.79
C THR A 149 20.26 -21.53 14.19
N GLN A 150 19.47 -20.62 14.75
CA GLN A 150 19.73 -19.95 16.03
C GLN A 150 18.75 -20.38 17.13
N ILE A 151 17.60 -20.95 16.77
CA ILE A 151 16.45 -21.11 17.66
C ILE A 151 16.78 -21.90 18.93
N HIS A 152 17.61 -22.94 18.84
CA HIS A 152 18.00 -23.77 19.97
C HIS A 152 18.84 -22.99 21.00
N GLY A 153 19.81 -22.19 20.55
CA GLY A 153 20.64 -21.38 21.44
C GLY A 153 19.92 -20.18 22.04
N LEU A 154 18.96 -19.61 21.32
CA LEU A 154 18.22 -18.44 21.78
C LEU A 154 17.11 -18.81 22.78
N VAL A 155 16.20 -19.69 22.37
CA VAL A 155 14.95 -19.97 23.12
C VAL A 155 14.63 -21.45 23.30
N GLY A 156 15.56 -22.34 22.95
CA GLY A 156 15.45 -23.76 23.28
C GLY A 156 15.51 -24.01 24.79
N GLU A 157 15.32 -25.26 25.20
CA GLU A 157 15.27 -25.69 26.62
C GLU A 157 16.54 -25.32 27.41
N GLN A 158 17.70 -25.35 26.73
CA GLN A 158 19.01 -24.95 27.26
C GLN A 158 19.47 -23.58 26.72
N GLY A 159 18.60 -22.85 26.04
CA GLY A 159 18.89 -21.54 25.47
C GLY A 159 18.95 -20.42 26.50
N ILE A 160 19.23 -19.21 26.02
CA ILE A 160 19.35 -18.01 26.85
C ILE A 160 18.00 -17.63 27.49
N LEU A 161 16.91 -17.66 26.71
CA LEU A 161 15.55 -17.37 27.15
C LEU A 161 14.59 -18.53 26.80
N PRO A 162 14.59 -19.64 27.57
CA PRO A 162 13.83 -20.83 27.21
C PRO A 162 12.32 -20.58 27.08
N ALA A 163 11.78 -20.88 25.90
CA ALA A 163 10.38 -20.69 25.55
C ALA A 163 9.43 -21.51 26.44
N GLU A 164 9.83 -22.73 26.78
CA GLU A 164 9.03 -23.60 27.65
C GLU A 164 8.90 -23.02 29.06
N ARG A 165 10.00 -22.54 29.65
CA ARG A 165 9.97 -21.91 30.99
C ARG A 165 9.06 -20.67 30.99
N PHE A 166 9.10 -19.89 29.91
CA PHE A 166 8.20 -18.75 29.73
C PHE A 166 6.74 -19.20 29.72
N MET A 167 6.37 -20.18 28.89
CA MET A 167 4.98 -20.66 28.81
C MET A 167 4.50 -21.31 30.12
N THR A 168 5.36 -22.06 30.82
CA THR A 168 5.06 -22.64 32.14
C THR A 168 4.83 -21.56 33.21
N ALA A 169 5.51 -20.41 33.13
CA ALA A 169 5.30 -19.30 34.06
C ALA A 169 4.05 -18.48 33.74
N VAL A 170 3.77 -18.25 32.45
CA VAL A 170 2.71 -17.35 31.99
C VAL A 170 1.31 -17.95 32.15
N GLY A 171 1.16 -19.27 32.00
CA GLY A 171 -0.12 -19.95 32.22
C GLY A 171 -0.72 -19.68 33.61
N PRO A 172 -0.02 -20.05 34.70
CA PRO A 172 -0.46 -19.78 36.07
C PRO A 172 -0.67 -18.29 36.35
N TYR A 173 0.17 -17.41 35.79
CA TYR A 173 0.01 -15.97 35.93
C TYR A 173 -1.34 -15.49 35.38
N PHE A 174 -1.74 -15.93 34.19
CA PHE A 174 -3.03 -15.54 33.62
C PHE A 174 -4.22 -16.14 34.37
N ASP A 175 -4.08 -17.37 34.87
CA ASP A 175 -5.13 -18.04 35.64
C ASP A 175 -5.36 -17.32 36.99
N GLN A 176 -4.30 -16.92 37.67
CA GLN A 176 -4.37 -16.13 38.92
C GLN A 176 -4.99 -14.75 38.71
N ASN A 177 -4.77 -14.12 37.55
CA ASN A 177 -5.33 -12.81 37.21
C ASN A 177 -6.73 -12.91 36.57
N GLY A 178 -7.38 -14.08 36.62
CA GLY A 178 -8.75 -14.26 36.12
C GLY A 178 -8.91 -14.02 34.62
N ALA A 179 -7.84 -14.18 33.83
CA ALA A 179 -7.87 -13.88 32.40
C ALA A 179 -8.76 -14.87 31.61
N GLY A 180 -8.93 -16.10 32.11
CA GLY A 180 -9.71 -17.15 31.45
C GLY A 180 -9.30 -17.32 29.98
N LEU A 181 -10.29 -17.30 29.07
CA LEU A 181 -10.03 -17.36 27.62
C LEU A 181 -9.33 -16.10 27.07
N GLY A 182 -9.30 -14.99 27.81
CA GLY A 182 -8.59 -13.77 27.43
C GLY A 182 -7.07 -13.94 27.31
N ARG A 183 -6.50 -15.00 27.90
CA ARG A 183 -5.06 -15.32 27.75
C ARG A 183 -4.64 -15.56 26.30
N TYR A 184 -5.51 -16.15 25.48
CA TYR A 184 -5.24 -16.41 24.06
C TYR A 184 -5.26 -15.13 23.22
N TRP A 185 -5.98 -14.10 23.66
CA TRP A 185 -5.98 -12.81 22.98
C TRP A 185 -4.73 -12.00 23.35
N ARG A 186 -4.31 -12.05 24.63
CA ARG A 186 -3.12 -11.34 25.13
C ARG A 186 -1.81 -11.98 24.67
N LEU A 187 -1.79 -13.30 24.53
CA LEU A 187 -0.63 -14.06 24.02
C LEU A 187 -1.08 -15.06 22.95
N PRO A 188 -1.32 -14.60 21.70
CA PRO A 188 -1.81 -15.43 20.61
C PRO A 188 -0.68 -16.26 19.99
N THR A 189 -0.27 -17.34 20.66
CA THR A 189 0.84 -18.22 20.24
C THR A 189 0.41 -19.69 20.20
N LEU A 190 1.02 -20.47 19.30
CA LEU A 190 0.95 -21.93 19.32
C LEU A 190 1.69 -22.55 20.52
N GLY A 191 2.49 -21.75 21.25
CA GLY A 191 3.17 -22.17 22.48
C GLY A 191 2.27 -22.72 23.59
N TRP A 192 0.95 -22.41 23.55
CA TRP A 192 -0.04 -23.02 24.44
C TRP A 192 -0.24 -24.52 24.19
N LEU A 193 0.11 -25.01 23.01
CA LEU A 193 0.06 -26.43 22.65
C LEU A 193 1.37 -27.13 22.99
N ALA A 194 2.50 -26.53 22.59
CA ALA A 194 3.83 -27.03 22.90
C ALA A 194 4.88 -25.92 22.72
N ALA A 195 5.89 -25.87 23.58
CA ALA A 195 6.95 -24.84 23.53
C ALA A 195 8.38 -25.40 23.68
N GLY A 196 8.53 -26.73 23.74
CA GLY A 196 9.84 -27.39 23.78
C GLY A 196 10.55 -27.40 22.42
N ASP A 197 11.77 -27.94 22.38
CA ASP A 197 12.66 -27.86 21.21
C ASP A 197 12.05 -28.45 19.93
N GLY A 198 11.39 -29.60 20.05
CA GLY A 198 10.71 -30.23 18.93
C GLY A 198 9.60 -29.37 18.33
N ALA A 199 8.87 -28.60 19.16
CA ALA A 199 7.81 -27.70 18.71
C ALA A 199 8.40 -26.48 17.99
N LEU A 200 9.48 -25.89 18.52
CA LEU A 200 10.18 -24.77 17.90
C LEU A 200 10.70 -25.12 16.49
N HIS A 201 11.33 -26.30 16.35
CA HIS A 201 11.75 -26.82 15.05
C HIS A 201 10.58 -27.10 14.11
N PHE A 202 9.48 -27.65 14.63
CA PHE A 202 8.27 -27.89 13.84
C PHE A 202 7.65 -26.59 13.30
N TYR A 203 7.61 -25.52 14.10
CA TYR A 203 7.11 -24.22 13.66
C TYR A 203 7.98 -23.61 12.55
N CYS A 204 9.30 -23.73 12.67
CA CYS A 204 10.24 -23.32 11.62
C CYS A 204 10.02 -24.14 10.33
N LEU A 205 9.91 -25.47 10.44
CA LEU A 205 9.65 -26.36 9.32
C LEU A 205 8.35 -26.02 8.58
N LEU A 206 7.25 -25.84 9.32
CA LEU A 206 5.97 -25.44 8.74
C LEU A 206 6.06 -24.09 8.02
N GLY A 207 6.77 -23.12 8.60
CA GLY A 207 7.03 -21.82 7.98
C GLY A 207 7.81 -21.94 6.66
N VAL A 208 8.85 -22.78 6.63
CA VAL A 208 9.62 -23.07 5.41
C VAL A 208 8.76 -23.74 4.34
N ILE A 209 8.02 -24.80 4.70
CA ILE A 209 7.12 -25.51 3.77
C ILE A 209 6.05 -24.55 3.22
N GLY A 210 5.43 -23.76 4.09
CA GLY A 210 4.43 -22.76 3.70
C GLY A 210 5.01 -21.75 2.71
N SER A 211 6.21 -21.23 2.99
CA SER A 211 6.91 -20.27 2.13
C SER A 211 7.24 -20.86 0.76
N LEU A 212 7.79 -22.09 0.71
CA LEU A 212 8.10 -22.80 -0.53
C LEU A 212 6.84 -23.12 -1.34
N ALA A 213 5.74 -23.50 -0.69
CA ALA A 213 4.46 -23.75 -1.36
C ALA A 213 3.95 -22.46 -2.04
N VAL A 214 3.98 -21.32 -1.35
CA VAL A 214 3.56 -20.02 -1.91
C VAL A 214 4.46 -19.61 -3.08
N LEU A 215 5.78 -19.80 -2.97
CA LEU A 215 6.75 -19.53 -4.04
C LEU A 215 6.45 -20.38 -5.30
N ALA A 216 6.17 -21.67 -5.10
CA ALA A 216 5.71 -22.59 -6.14
C ALA A 216 4.30 -22.26 -6.68
N GLY A 217 3.59 -21.33 -6.04
CA GLY A 217 2.25 -20.88 -6.41
C GLY A 217 1.14 -21.84 -5.99
N TRP A 218 1.33 -22.58 -4.90
CA TRP A 218 0.36 -23.49 -4.30
C TRP A 218 -0.30 -22.89 -3.07
N PHE A 219 -1.63 -22.97 -3.00
CA PHE A 219 -2.45 -22.55 -1.86
C PHE A 219 -1.98 -21.23 -1.21
N PRO A 220 -1.81 -20.12 -1.96
CA PRO A 220 -1.05 -18.96 -1.49
C PRO A 220 -1.60 -18.34 -0.20
N ALA A 221 -2.93 -18.21 -0.07
CA ALA A 221 -3.54 -17.66 1.15
C ALA A 221 -3.30 -18.56 2.38
N ILE A 222 -3.40 -19.88 2.22
CA ILE A 222 -3.19 -20.84 3.32
C ILE A 222 -1.71 -20.87 3.69
N GLY A 223 -0.81 -20.94 2.70
CA GLY A 223 0.63 -20.96 2.93
C GLY A 223 1.11 -19.70 3.65
N LEU A 224 0.63 -18.51 3.23
CA LEU A 224 0.92 -17.26 3.93
C LEU A 224 0.33 -17.21 5.34
N PHE A 225 -0.88 -17.73 5.54
CA PHE A 225 -1.49 -17.79 6.87
C PHE A 225 -0.71 -18.71 7.81
N VAL A 226 -0.24 -19.87 7.32
CA VAL A 226 0.64 -20.76 8.07
C VAL A 226 1.95 -20.05 8.44
N CYS A 227 2.59 -19.38 7.47
CA CYS A 227 3.79 -18.59 7.73
C CYS A 227 3.55 -17.51 8.79
N TRP A 228 2.46 -16.76 8.67
CA TRP A 228 2.11 -15.71 9.63
C TRP A 228 1.87 -16.27 11.03
N LEU A 229 1.10 -17.36 11.15
CA LEU A 229 0.76 -17.96 12.44
C LEU A 229 1.98 -18.57 13.15
N THR A 230 2.83 -19.29 12.41
CA THR A 230 4.04 -19.87 13.00
C THR A 230 5.07 -18.80 13.32
N TYR A 231 5.24 -17.78 12.47
CA TYR A 231 6.13 -16.65 12.74
C TYR A 231 5.64 -15.82 13.94
N LEU A 232 4.33 -15.58 14.07
CA LEU A 232 3.74 -14.90 15.24
C LEU A 232 4.05 -15.67 16.52
N SER A 233 3.88 -16.99 16.46
CA SER A 233 4.15 -17.87 17.60
C SER A 233 5.63 -17.81 18.00
N LEU A 234 6.53 -17.93 17.02
CA LEU A 234 7.97 -17.82 17.26
C LEU A 234 8.35 -16.44 17.78
N THR A 235 7.78 -15.36 17.25
CA THR A 235 8.02 -13.98 17.69
C THR A 235 7.68 -13.80 19.18
N LEU A 236 6.51 -14.30 19.60
CA LEU A 236 6.08 -14.22 21.00
C LEU A 236 6.92 -15.11 21.93
N LEU A 237 7.33 -16.30 21.48
CA LEU A 237 8.20 -17.20 22.25
C LEU A 237 9.66 -16.70 22.29
N GLY A 238 10.08 -16.00 21.24
CA GLY A 238 11.39 -15.40 21.05
C GLY A 238 11.70 -14.24 22.00
N GLN A 239 10.66 -13.63 22.59
CA GLN A 239 10.77 -12.54 23.55
C GLN A 239 11.70 -11.43 23.00
N ASP A 240 12.73 -11.04 23.76
CA ASP A 240 13.65 -9.95 23.42
C ASP A 240 14.39 -10.17 22.10
N PHE A 241 14.58 -11.43 21.67
CA PHE A 241 15.30 -11.74 20.43
C PHE A 241 14.49 -11.47 19.16
N LEU A 242 13.15 -11.44 19.24
CA LEU A 242 12.26 -11.23 18.08
C LEU A 242 11.33 -10.01 18.26
N SER A 243 11.63 -9.13 19.22
CA SER A 243 10.85 -7.91 19.50
C SER A 243 11.35 -6.69 18.69
N PHE A 244 11.90 -6.92 17.50
CA PHE A 244 12.44 -5.85 16.65
C PHE A 244 11.41 -5.36 15.63
N GLN A 245 11.61 -4.13 15.14
CA GLN A 245 10.70 -3.48 14.20
C GLN A 245 10.49 -4.29 12.91
N TRP A 246 11.50 -5.03 12.45
CA TRP A 246 11.38 -5.87 11.25
C TRP A 246 10.47 -7.08 11.46
N ASP A 247 10.46 -7.69 12.64
CA ASP A 247 9.60 -8.83 12.95
C ASP A 247 8.13 -8.40 12.97
N ILE A 248 7.85 -7.27 13.61
CA ILE A 248 6.53 -6.63 13.64
C ILE A 248 6.08 -6.29 12.21
N LEU A 249 6.94 -5.67 11.41
CA LEU A 249 6.62 -5.32 10.03
C LEU A 249 6.34 -6.55 9.16
N LEU A 250 7.06 -7.67 9.37
CA LEU A 250 6.82 -8.93 8.66
C LEU A 250 5.48 -9.55 9.05
N LEU A 251 5.09 -9.47 10.32
CA LEU A 251 3.77 -9.92 10.77
C LEU A 251 2.63 -9.07 10.20
N GLU A 252 2.76 -7.73 10.22
CA GLU A 252 1.79 -6.82 9.60
C GLU A 252 1.69 -7.09 8.08
N THR A 253 2.84 -7.19 7.41
CA THR A 253 2.89 -7.44 5.96
C THR A 253 2.34 -8.82 5.60
N GLY A 254 2.69 -9.86 6.35
CA GLY A 254 2.22 -11.23 6.14
C GLY A 254 0.71 -11.35 6.31
N PHE A 255 0.15 -10.71 7.34
CA PHE A 255 -1.30 -10.66 7.54
C PHE A 255 -2.01 -9.97 6.38
N LEU A 256 -1.51 -8.81 5.93
CA LEU A 256 -2.06 -8.12 4.76
C LEU A 256 -1.90 -8.93 3.47
N ALA A 257 -0.81 -9.68 3.33
CA ALA A 257 -0.60 -10.57 2.20
C ALA A 257 -1.64 -11.69 2.14
N CYS A 258 -2.12 -12.20 3.28
CA CYS A 258 -3.25 -13.15 3.34
C CYS A 258 -4.55 -12.56 2.78
N LEU A 259 -4.80 -11.26 2.98
CA LEU A 259 -5.97 -10.56 2.44
C LEU A 259 -5.87 -10.29 0.94
N VAL A 260 -4.63 -10.08 0.45
CA VAL A 260 -4.33 -9.84 -0.96
C VAL A 260 -4.31 -11.16 -1.76
N ALA A 261 -3.85 -12.24 -1.14
CA ALA A 261 -3.68 -13.54 -1.80
C ALA A 261 -5.03 -14.17 -2.20
N PRO A 262 -5.10 -14.82 -3.37
CA PRO A 262 -6.30 -15.52 -3.79
C PRO A 262 -6.50 -16.79 -2.94
N TRP A 263 -7.74 -17.01 -2.50
CA TRP A 263 -8.16 -18.23 -1.80
C TRP A 263 -8.42 -19.35 -2.82
N SER A 264 -7.35 -19.82 -3.46
CA SER A 264 -7.38 -20.84 -4.51
C SER A 264 -6.21 -21.80 -4.37
N SER A 265 -6.29 -22.96 -5.03
CA SER A 265 -5.19 -23.94 -5.03
C SER A 265 -3.95 -23.47 -5.79
N ARG A 266 -4.11 -22.53 -6.72
CA ARG A 266 -3.02 -21.96 -7.53
C ARG A 266 -2.98 -20.45 -7.41
N LEU A 267 -1.78 -19.88 -7.50
CA LEU A 267 -1.55 -18.44 -7.56
C LEU A 267 -1.99 -17.88 -8.93
N LYS A 268 -3.29 -17.66 -9.05
CA LYS A 268 -3.93 -16.99 -10.20
C LYS A 268 -4.70 -15.80 -9.67
N VAL A 269 -4.23 -14.61 -10.03
CA VAL A 269 -4.75 -13.35 -9.53
C VAL A 269 -5.72 -12.79 -10.57
N SER A 270 -7.00 -12.68 -10.21
CA SER A 270 -8.03 -12.01 -11.02
C SER A 270 -8.41 -10.67 -10.40
N ALA A 271 -8.52 -9.63 -11.23
CA ALA A 271 -8.90 -8.30 -10.76
C ALA A 271 -10.28 -8.34 -10.06
N GLY A 272 -10.31 -8.02 -8.76
CA GLY A 272 -11.53 -8.06 -7.95
C GLY A 272 -11.49 -7.11 -6.76
N VAL A 273 -12.65 -6.76 -6.23
CA VAL A 273 -12.83 -5.75 -5.16
C VAL A 273 -12.01 -6.08 -3.90
N ARG A 274 -11.92 -7.36 -3.52
CA ARG A 274 -11.12 -7.81 -2.36
C ARG A 274 -9.64 -7.45 -2.47
N MET A 275 -9.07 -7.61 -3.66
CA MET A 275 -7.67 -7.26 -3.92
C MET A 275 -7.43 -5.76 -3.80
N PHE A 276 -8.39 -4.94 -4.24
CA PHE A 276 -8.25 -3.48 -4.15
C PHE A 276 -8.20 -3.00 -2.69
N GLY A 277 -9.04 -3.57 -1.82
CA GLY A 277 -8.99 -3.30 -0.37
C GLY A 277 -7.67 -3.72 0.26
N GLY A 278 -7.19 -4.94 -0.03
CA GLY A 278 -5.90 -5.43 0.47
C GLY A 278 -4.71 -4.56 0.01
N ILE A 279 -4.65 -4.20 -1.27
CA ILE A 279 -3.59 -3.32 -1.80
C ILE A 279 -3.63 -1.94 -1.13
N LEU A 280 -4.81 -1.39 -0.86
CA LEU A 280 -4.93 -0.11 -0.16
C LEU A 280 -4.37 -0.19 1.26
N LEU A 281 -4.61 -1.29 1.97
CA LEU A 281 -4.02 -1.53 3.30
C LEU A 281 -2.50 -1.69 3.24
N VAL A 282 -1.96 -2.37 2.21
CA VAL A 282 -0.51 -2.46 2.00
C VAL A 282 0.11 -1.08 1.73
N ARG A 283 -0.57 -0.24 0.93
CA ARG A 283 -0.15 1.16 0.71
C ARG A 283 -0.22 1.98 1.98
N TRP A 284 -1.24 1.77 2.80
CA TRP A 284 -1.37 2.40 4.10
C TRP A 284 -0.23 1.99 5.03
N LEU A 285 0.14 0.70 5.06
CA LEU A 285 1.28 0.22 5.84
C LEU A 285 2.59 0.88 5.39
N LEU A 286 2.86 0.94 4.08
CA LEU A 286 4.05 1.61 3.55
C LEU A 286 4.06 3.11 3.89
N PHE A 287 2.90 3.77 3.76
CA PHE A 287 2.74 5.18 4.14
C PHE A 287 3.05 5.40 5.62
N ARG A 288 2.44 4.60 6.49
CA ARG A 288 2.62 4.65 7.94
C ARG A 288 4.08 4.42 8.30
N LEU A 289 4.70 3.38 7.75
CA LEU A 289 6.10 3.04 7.97
C LEU A 289 7.03 4.23 7.67
N MET A 290 6.92 4.81 6.48
CA MET A 290 7.78 5.91 6.06
C MET A 290 7.50 7.20 6.84
N LEU A 291 6.23 7.52 7.05
CA LEU A 291 5.83 8.73 7.78
C LEU A 291 6.23 8.66 9.25
N GLU A 292 5.95 7.54 9.93
CA GLU A 292 6.30 7.35 11.34
C GLU A 292 7.82 7.36 11.53
N SER A 293 8.60 6.84 10.58
CA SER A 293 10.07 6.95 10.59
C SER A 293 10.55 8.40 10.62
N GLY A 294 9.90 9.31 9.87
CA GLY A 294 10.23 10.73 9.88
C GLY A 294 9.69 11.46 11.12
N VAL A 295 8.44 11.17 11.50
CA VAL A 295 7.76 11.83 12.64
C VAL A 295 8.47 11.53 13.94
N VAL A 296 8.87 10.27 14.19
CA VAL A 296 9.56 9.89 15.44
C VAL A 296 10.86 10.66 15.61
N LYS A 297 11.58 10.98 14.53
CA LYS A 297 12.80 11.80 14.59
C LYS A 297 12.50 13.22 15.08
N LEU A 298 11.42 13.82 14.60
CA LEU A 298 11.00 15.16 15.01
C LEU A 298 10.42 15.20 16.44
N THR A 299 9.74 14.13 16.85
CA THR A 299 9.08 14.04 18.17
C THR A 299 9.94 13.40 19.26
N SER A 300 11.09 12.83 18.91
CA SER A 300 12.03 12.18 19.85
C SER A 300 12.56 13.10 20.96
N GLY A 301 12.56 14.42 20.72
CA GLY A 301 13.18 15.39 21.62
C GLY A 301 14.70 15.52 21.46
N ASP A 302 15.33 14.70 20.60
CA ASP A 302 16.76 14.76 20.35
C ASP A 302 17.12 15.97 19.46
N LEU A 303 18.04 16.79 19.96
CA LEU A 303 18.54 17.99 19.30
C LEU A 303 19.33 17.68 18.03
N THR A 304 19.92 16.49 17.89
CA THR A 304 20.70 16.13 16.70
C THR A 304 19.84 16.09 15.44
N TRP A 305 18.60 15.61 15.56
CA TRP A 305 17.60 15.61 14.50
C TRP A 305 17.18 17.04 14.12
N ARG A 306 16.90 17.89 15.13
CA ARG A 306 16.52 19.30 14.92
C ARG A 306 17.65 20.14 14.31
N ASN A 307 18.89 19.87 14.71
CA ASN A 307 20.08 20.57 14.22
C ASN A 307 20.65 19.97 12.92
N LEU A 308 19.99 18.94 12.37
CA LEU A 308 20.38 18.24 11.14
C LEU A 308 21.74 17.52 11.24
N THR A 309 22.24 17.26 12.44
CA THR A 309 23.55 16.62 12.68
C THR A 309 23.44 15.12 12.93
N ALA A 310 22.23 14.55 13.00
CA ALA A 310 22.02 13.15 13.34
C ALA A 310 22.79 12.17 12.43
N LEU A 311 22.91 12.45 11.12
CA LEU A 311 23.66 11.58 10.20
C LEU A 311 25.18 11.56 10.45
N GLN A 312 25.71 12.47 11.28
CA GLN A 312 27.11 12.40 11.70
C GLN A 312 27.37 11.21 12.63
N PHE A 313 26.39 10.83 13.43
CA PHE A 313 26.48 9.70 14.37
C PHE A 313 25.80 8.45 13.82
N HIS A 314 24.77 8.61 12.98
CA HIS A 314 23.98 7.48 12.46
C HIS A 314 24.82 6.38 11.83
N PHE A 315 25.81 6.73 11.00
CA PHE A 315 26.63 5.74 10.29
C PHE A 315 27.52 4.92 11.23
N GLU A 316 27.82 5.44 12.42
CA GLU A 316 28.57 4.76 13.48
C GLU A 316 27.66 3.90 14.35
N THR A 317 26.45 4.38 14.67
CA THR A 317 25.54 3.73 15.63
C THR A 317 24.49 2.82 15.00
N GLN A 318 24.39 2.77 13.68
CA GLN A 318 23.43 1.92 12.97
C GLN A 318 23.74 0.42 13.14
N PRO A 319 22.74 -0.46 12.98
CA PRO A 319 22.95 -1.91 12.97
C PRO A 319 23.91 -2.34 11.86
N LEU A 320 24.93 -3.14 12.24
CA LEU A 320 25.86 -3.83 11.35
C LEU A 320 26.33 -2.94 10.17
N PRO A 321 27.08 -1.86 10.44
CA PRO A 321 27.52 -0.92 9.41
C PRO A 321 28.38 -1.62 8.36
N THR A 322 28.19 -1.26 7.09
CA THR A 322 28.99 -1.81 5.99
C THR A 322 30.27 -0.99 5.79
N TRP A 323 31.15 -1.49 4.92
CA TRP A 323 32.33 -0.75 4.47
C TRP A 323 31.98 0.61 3.83
N LEU A 324 30.85 0.72 3.13
CA LEU A 324 30.38 2.01 2.60
C LEU A 324 29.85 2.93 3.71
N GLY A 325 29.27 2.36 4.77
CA GLY A 325 28.87 3.12 5.96
C GLY A 325 30.06 3.86 6.59
N TRP A 326 31.23 3.21 6.64
CA TRP A 326 32.47 3.86 7.11
C TRP A 326 32.86 5.07 6.25
N HIS A 327 32.81 4.94 4.92
CA HIS A 327 33.07 6.07 4.03
C HIS A 327 32.02 7.17 4.17
N ALA A 328 30.75 6.81 4.35
CA ALA A 328 29.65 7.75 4.53
C ALA A 328 29.82 8.57 5.82
N HIS A 329 30.29 7.94 6.90
CA HIS A 329 30.57 8.61 8.17
C HIS A 329 31.60 9.74 8.03
N HIS A 330 32.60 9.57 7.17
CA HIS A 330 33.67 10.55 6.95
C HIS A 330 33.32 11.65 5.93
N LEU A 331 32.09 11.69 5.41
CA LEU A 331 31.67 12.76 4.50
C LEU A 331 31.67 14.12 5.20
N PRO A 332 31.92 15.22 4.46
CA PRO A 332 31.89 16.57 5.03
C PRO A 332 30.55 16.89 5.70
N GLN A 333 30.59 17.62 6.82
CA GLN A 333 29.40 17.92 7.63
C GLN A 333 28.25 18.57 6.84
N TRP A 334 28.55 19.44 5.88
CA TRP A 334 27.52 20.10 5.06
C TRP A 334 26.74 19.10 4.20
N LEU A 335 27.41 18.03 3.73
CA LEU A 335 26.79 16.99 2.93
C LEU A 335 25.90 16.10 3.81
N LEU A 336 26.37 15.75 5.02
CA LEU A 336 25.59 15.00 5.99
C LEU A 336 24.34 15.76 6.45
N LYS A 337 24.46 17.06 6.74
CA LYS A 337 23.31 17.93 7.03
C LYS A 337 22.33 17.98 5.87
N SER A 338 22.82 18.13 4.65
CA SER A 338 21.98 18.13 3.44
C SER A 338 21.27 16.79 3.26
N ALA A 339 21.95 15.66 3.51
CA ALA A 339 21.37 14.33 3.47
C ALA A 339 20.26 14.16 4.53
N THR A 340 20.40 14.75 5.72
CA THR A 340 19.32 14.75 6.74
C THR A 340 18.08 15.51 6.25
N VAL A 341 18.25 16.64 5.57
CA VAL A 341 17.12 17.38 4.96
C VAL A 341 16.44 16.55 3.86
N VAL A 342 17.23 15.92 2.99
CA VAL A 342 16.71 15.04 1.93
C VAL A 342 15.95 13.86 2.53
N MET A 343 16.50 13.22 3.56
CA MET A 343 15.85 12.14 4.31
C MET A 343 14.49 12.60 4.86
N TYR A 344 14.39 13.79 5.48
CA TYR A 344 13.09 14.31 5.91
C TYR A 344 12.10 14.51 4.77
N GLY A 345 12.55 15.00 3.61
CA GLY A 345 11.69 15.09 2.42
C GLY A 345 11.17 13.71 1.98
N ILE A 346 12.04 12.70 1.99
CA ILE A 346 11.71 11.32 1.61
C ILE A 346 10.77 10.66 2.63
N GLU A 347 10.94 10.92 3.91
CA GLU A 347 10.13 10.30 4.97
C GLU A 347 8.82 11.04 5.27
N LEU A 348 8.75 12.36 5.07
CA LEU A 348 7.57 13.15 5.45
C LEU A 348 6.71 13.59 4.26
N VAL A 349 7.32 13.85 3.10
CA VAL A 349 6.61 14.41 1.94
C VAL A 349 6.32 13.35 0.88
N VAL A 350 7.32 12.55 0.50
CA VAL A 350 7.16 11.52 -0.53
C VAL A 350 6.06 10.49 -0.21
N PRO A 351 5.82 10.07 1.06
CA PRO A 351 4.76 9.10 1.34
C PRO A 351 3.36 9.62 1.00
N LEU A 352 3.12 10.94 1.00
CA LEU A 352 1.84 11.52 0.55
C LEU A 352 1.55 11.19 -0.92
N LEU A 353 2.59 10.99 -1.73
CA LEU A 353 2.48 10.63 -3.15
C LEU A 353 2.08 9.16 -3.36
N ILE A 354 2.09 8.31 -2.33
CA ILE A 354 1.60 6.92 -2.39
C ILE A 354 0.12 6.88 -2.80
N PHE A 355 -0.68 7.86 -2.38
CA PHE A 355 -2.10 7.94 -2.72
C PHE A 355 -2.37 8.77 -3.99
N ALA A 356 -1.30 9.30 -4.59
CA ALA A 356 -1.41 10.11 -5.80
C ALA A 356 -1.64 9.24 -7.07
N PRO A 357 -1.96 9.89 -8.20
CA PRO A 357 -2.09 9.21 -9.48
C PRO A 357 -0.82 8.48 -9.93
N ARG A 358 -0.99 7.63 -10.94
CA ARG A 358 0.00 6.62 -11.35
C ARG A 358 1.44 7.14 -11.44
N ARG A 359 1.70 8.25 -12.13
CA ARG A 359 3.09 8.71 -12.35
C ARG A 359 3.74 9.24 -11.07
N LEU A 360 3.00 10.00 -10.26
CA LEU A 360 3.49 10.49 -8.97
C LEU A 360 3.73 9.35 -7.97
N ARG A 361 2.85 8.34 -7.99
CA ARG A 361 3.01 7.14 -7.19
C ARG A 361 4.20 6.28 -7.62
N LEU A 362 4.45 6.15 -8.93
CA LEU A 362 5.65 5.48 -9.42
C LEU A 362 6.93 6.26 -9.07
N PHE A 363 6.88 7.60 -9.14
CA PHE A 363 7.96 8.44 -8.64
C PHE A 363 8.23 8.19 -7.15
N ALA A 364 7.18 8.13 -6.33
CA ALA A 364 7.30 7.79 -4.92
C ALA A 364 7.95 6.40 -4.74
N ALA A 365 7.49 5.40 -5.48
CA ALA A 365 8.08 4.05 -5.45
C ALA A 365 9.58 4.07 -5.78
N SER A 366 10.00 4.80 -6.80
CA SER A 366 11.41 4.92 -7.18
C SER A 366 12.24 5.61 -6.12
N VAL A 367 11.76 6.72 -5.54
CA VAL A 367 12.49 7.47 -4.50
C VAL A 367 12.59 6.65 -3.22
N LEU A 368 11.49 6.03 -2.78
CA LEU A 368 11.49 5.15 -1.61
C LEU A 368 12.40 3.95 -1.82
N ALA A 369 12.37 3.32 -3.00
CA ALA A 369 13.24 2.19 -3.30
C ALA A 369 14.73 2.58 -3.30
N LEU A 370 15.08 3.70 -3.93
CA LEU A 370 16.46 4.20 -3.91
C LEU A 370 16.93 4.52 -2.49
N PHE A 371 16.05 5.08 -1.66
CA PHE A 371 16.34 5.36 -0.26
C PHE A 371 16.62 4.07 0.53
N GLN A 372 15.78 3.04 0.37
CA GLN A 372 16.02 1.74 1.02
C GLN A 372 17.31 1.07 0.53
N LEU A 373 17.64 1.17 -0.76
CA LEU A 373 18.90 0.66 -1.30
C LEU A 373 20.11 1.40 -0.75
N ALA A 374 20.02 2.72 -0.55
CA ALA A 374 21.08 3.51 0.07
C ALA A 374 21.30 3.12 1.55
N ILE A 375 20.21 2.86 2.29
CA ILE A 375 20.30 2.35 3.67
C ILE A 375 20.98 0.98 3.67
N MET A 376 20.55 0.04 2.81
CA MET A 376 21.18 -1.28 2.69
C MET A 376 22.65 -1.22 2.29
N ALA A 377 23.02 -0.25 1.46
CA ALA A 377 24.40 -0.06 1.05
C ALA A 377 25.28 0.37 2.24
N THR A 378 24.74 1.10 3.21
CA THR A 378 25.50 1.70 4.32
C THR A 378 25.38 0.95 5.65
N GLY A 379 24.30 0.20 5.87
CA GLY A 379 24.09 -0.63 7.06
C GLY A 379 23.19 -1.83 6.79
N ASN A 380 23.15 -2.79 7.71
CA ASN A 380 22.36 -4.00 7.55
C ASN A 380 21.30 -4.13 8.65
N TYR A 381 20.04 -3.93 8.25
CA TYR A 381 18.86 -3.99 9.10
C TYR A 381 18.07 -5.31 8.89
N GLY A 382 18.80 -6.40 8.62
CA GLY A 382 18.21 -7.71 8.31
C GLY A 382 17.34 -7.65 7.06
N PHE A 383 16.10 -8.12 7.16
CA PHE A 383 15.15 -8.09 6.05
C PHE A 383 14.27 -6.83 6.02
N PHE A 384 14.49 -5.84 6.90
CA PHE A 384 13.66 -4.63 7.00
C PHE A 384 13.57 -3.84 5.69
N ASN A 385 14.74 -3.48 5.12
CA ASN A 385 14.79 -2.68 3.89
C ASN A 385 14.26 -3.48 2.69
N VAL A 386 14.58 -4.78 2.63
CA VAL A 386 14.05 -5.68 1.59
C VAL A 386 12.52 -5.73 1.67
N LEU A 387 11.96 -5.89 2.86
CA LEU A 387 10.51 -5.91 3.06
C LEU A 387 9.87 -4.57 2.67
N THR A 388 10.53 -3.45 2.94
CA THR A 388 10.07 -2.12 2.49
C THR A 388 10.09 -1.99 0.96
N LEU A 389 11.08 -2.57 0.28
CA LEU A 389 11.10 -2.67 -1.19
C LEU A 389 9.95 -3.54 -1.71
N VAL A 390 9.61 -4.64 -1.01
CA VAL A 390 8.47 -5.48 -1.33
C VAL A 390 7.15 -4.71 -1.21
N LEU A 391 6.97 -3.92 -0.15
CA LEU A 391 5.79 -3.05 0.01
C LEU A 391 5.66 -2.03 -1.13
N CYS A 392 6.76 -1.54 -1.70
CA CYS A 392 6.74 -0.65 -2.86
C CYS A 392 6.13 -1.29 -4.13
N LEU A 393 6.05 -2.63 -4.22
CA LEU A 393 5.36 -3.31 -5.33
C LEU A 393 3.85 -3.03 -5.37
N ALA A 394 3.28 -2.53 -4.27
CA ALA A 394 1.87 -2.13 -4.21
C ALA A 394 1.58 -0.78 -4.91
N LEU A 395 2.62 -0.01 -5.28
CA LEU A 395 2.51 1.31 -5.91
C LEU A 395 2.33 1.20 -7.42
#